data_AF-A0A7S2Y0T4-F1
#
_entry.id   AF-A0A7S2Y0T4-F1
#
_cell.length_a   1.000
_cell.length_b   1.000
_cell.length_c   1.000
_cell.angle_alpha   90.00
_cell.angle_beta   90.00
_cell.angle_gamma   90.00
#
_symmetry.space_group_name_H-M   'P 1'
#
loop_
_entity.id
_entity.type
_entity.pdbx_description
1 polymer ?
#
loop_
_entity_poly.entity_id
_entity_poly.type
_entity_poly.pdbx_seq_one_letter_code
_entity_poly.pdbx_strand_id
1 'polypeptide(L)'
;MAETGVTDDVQLANSAEEKGEQSNDLNEIGDESALRENIRLKGKNSYYYAHGHNNDAPEWDGDPSPKLLASRKLLDQKPVTQIEPIKTYSWADADSKVKIYIPLDNIGAPDEEKSDVQWTANSFTLQVTNSEDAKYLLAVDSLNDNIKGASMKIRPNKIIVTLQKELDVSWHDLRKTA
;
A
#
# COMPACT_ATOMS: atom_id res chain seq x y z
N MET A 1 32.82 -58.42 8.61
CA MET A 1 31.67 -58.79 9.46
C MET A 1 30.64 -57.68 9.32
N ALA A 2 29.46 -58.02 8.77
CA ALA A 2 28.09 -57.46 8.86
C ALA A 2 27.89 -56.00 9.38
N GLU A 3 26.97 -55.14 8.93
CA GLU A 3 25.58 -55.29 8.45
C GLU A 3 25.13 -54.08 7.57
N THR A 4 23.90 -54.19 7.08
CA THR A 4 23.13 -53.55 5.99
C THR A 4 22.47 -52.19 6.27
N GLY A 5 22.04 -51.47 5.20
CA GLY A 5 20.83 -50.63 5.24
C GLY A 5 20.58 -49.63 4.09
N VAL A 6 19.43 -49.78 3.40
CA VAL A 6 18.45 -48.75 2.92
C VAL A 6 18.80 -47.88 1.68
N THR A 7 18.26 -48.17 0.48
CA THR A 7 17.00 -47.77 -0.25
C THR A 7 17.19 -46.62 -1.25
N ASP A 8 16.75 -46.81 -2.50
CA ASP A 8 15.57 -46.18 -3.12
C ASP A 8 15.64 -46.27 -4.66
N ASP A 9 14.72 -47.06 -5.23
CA ASP A 9 14.45 -47.24 -6.66
C ASP A 9 13.39 -46.24 -7.12
N VAL A 10 13.66 -45.54 -8.23
CA VAL A 10 12.64 -44.91 -9.08
C VAL A 10 12.89 -45.39 -10.50
N GLN A 11 11.99 -46.22 -11.04
CA GLN A 11 11.97 -46.61 -12.45
C GLN A 11 10.71 -46.10 -13.14
N LEU A 12 10.96 -45.36 -14.23
CA LEU A 12 10.01 -44.86 -15.21
C LEU A 12 9.55 -45.97 -16.18
N ALA A 13 8.42 -45.65 -16.84
CA ALA A 13 8.00 -46.10 -18.17
C ALA A 13 7.28 -47.47 -18.19
N ASN A 14 6.33 -47.78 -19.08
CA ASN A 14 6.05 -47.30 -20.42
C ASN A 14 4.62 -47.69 -20.86
N SER A 15 4.11 -46.89 -21.80
CA SER A 15 3.35 -47.20 -23.03
C SER A 15 2.23 -48.23 -23.07
N ALA A 16 1.08 -47.73 -23.53
CA ALA A 16 -0.12 -48.46 -23.94
C ALA A 16 0.05 -49.16 -25.30
N GLU A 17 -0.51 -50.36 -25.41
CA GLU A 17 -0.85 -51.03 -26.67
C GLU A 17 -2.36 -51.30 -26.77
N GLU A 18 -2.74 -51.39 -28.04
CA GLU A 18 -4.03 -51.39 -28.71
C GLU A 18 -5.03 -52.49 -28.28
N LYS A 19 -6.33 -52.24 -28.51
CA LYS A 19 -7.12 -52.86 -29.60
C LYS A 19 -8.62 -52.58 -29.43
N GLY A 20 -9.22 -51.99 -30.46
CA GLY A 20 -10.67 -51.87 -30.61
C GLY A 20 -11.16 -52.84 -31.67
N GLU A 21 -11.79 -53.93 -31.22
CA GLU A 21 -12.65 -54.80 -32.02
C GLU A 21 -14.04 -54.17 -32.18
N GLN A 22 -14.61 -54.32 -33.37
CA GLN A 22 -15.98 -53.96 -33.67
C GLN A 22 -16.91 -55.03 -33.09
N SER A 23 -17.92 -54.62 -32.31
CA SER A 23 -19.16 -55.38 -32.19
C SER A 23 -20.35 -54.44 -32.19
N ASN A 24 -21.35 -54.89 -32.95
CA ASN A 24 -22.46 -54.15 -33.52
C ASN A 24 -23.71 -54.53 -32.74
N ASP A 25 -24.32 -53.61 -31.99
CA ASP A 25 -25.66 -53.79 -31.44
C ASP A 25 -26.47 -52.50 -31.59
N LEU A 26 -27.23 -52.46 -32.67
CA LEU A 26 -28.31 -51.51 -32.91
C LEU A 26 -29.62 -52.19 -32.50
N ASN A 27 -30.26 -51.73 -31.43
CA ASN A 27 -31.70 -51.49 -31.36
C ASN A 27 -32.13 -50.96 -29.99
N GLU A 28 -32.43 -49.66 -29.92
CA GLU A 28 -33.76 -49.14 -29.59
C GLU A 28 -33.72 -47.61 -29.73
N ILE A 29 -34.27 -47.13 -30.86
CA ILE A 29 -34.47 -45.71 -31.14
C ILE A 29 -35.78 -45.32 -30.44
N GLY A 30 -35.67 -44.73 -29.26
CA GLY A 30 -36.76 -44.02 -28.61
C GLY A 30 -36.27 -42.61 -28.27
N ASP A 31 -36.52 -41.67 -29.18
CA ASP A 31 -36.29 -40.22 -29.05
C ASP A 31 -35.34 -39.81 -27.90
N GLU A 32 -34.08 -40.22 -28.01
CA GLU A 32 -33.08 -39.79 -27.05
C GLU A 32 -32.96 -38.28 -27.20
N SER A 33 -33.43 -37.53 -26.20
CA SER A 33 -33.42 -36.06 -26.24
C SER A 33 -32.05 -35.60 -26.71
N ALA A 34 -31.98 -34.63 -27.62
CA ALA A 34 -30.73 -34.14 -28.21
C ALA A 34 -29.61 -33.90 -27.17
N LEU A 35 -29.99 -33.60 -25.92
CA LEU A 35 -29.15 -33.57 -24.73
C LEU A 35 -28.41 -34.89 -24.43
N ARG A 36 -29.13 -36.01 -24.30
CA ARG A 36 -28.57 -37.34 -23.98
C ARG A 36 -27.68 -37.85 -25.10
N GLU A 37 -28.09 -37.65 -26.35
CA GLU A 37 -27.29 -38.03 -27.50
C GLU A 37 -25.96 -37.24 -27.55
N ASN A 38 -26.00 -35.92 -27.30
CA ASN A 38 -24.78 -35.11 -27.27
C ASN A 38 -23.82 -35.54 -26.15
N ILE A 39 -24.37 -35.80 -24.95
CA ILE A 39 -23.59 -36.24 -23.78
C ILE A 39 -22.96 -37.61 -24.05
N ARG A 40 -23.67 -38.53 -24.70
CA ARG A 40 -23.14 -39.83 -25.10
C ARG A 40 -22.00 -39.71 -26.12
N LEU A 41 -22.19 -38.87 -27.14
CA LEU A 41 -21.23 -38.72 -28.25
C LEU A 41 -19.97 -37.96 -27.85
N LYS A 42 -20.10 -36.90 -27.06
CA LYS A 42 -18.99 -35.98 -26.74
C LYS A 42 -18.52 -36.08 -25.29
N GLY A 43 -19.22 -36.83 -24.44
CA GLY A 43 -18.86 -37.06 -23.04
C GLY A 43 -18.62 -35.76 -22.29
N LYS A 44 -17.41 -35.58 -21.78
CA LYS A 44 -16.97 -34.40 -21.02
C LYS A 44 -16.81 -33.13 -21.86
N ASN A 45 -16.77 -33.23 -23.20
CA ASN A 45 -16.69 -32.09 -24.13
C ASN A 45 -18.06 -31.68 -24.67
N SER A 46 -19.14 -32.23 -24.12
CA SER A 46 -20.50 -31.90 -24.53
C SER A 46 -20.87 -30.51 -24.05
N TYR A 47 -21.54 -29.74 -24.91
CA TYR A 47 -21.95 -28.36 -24.61
C TYR A 47 -22.74 -28.24 -23.29
N TYR A 48 -23.57 -29.23 -22.98
CA TYR A 48 -24.40 -29.26 -21.76
C TYR A 48 -23.69 -29.78 -20.51
N TYR A 49 -22.54 -30.46 -20.65
CA TYR A 49 -21.82 -31.03 -19.50
C TYR A 49 -21.21 -29.93 -18.62
N ALA A 50 -20.73 -28.84 -19.24
CA ALA A 50 -20.17 -27.69 -18.53
C ALA A 50 -21.20 -26.88 -17.73
N HIS A 51 -22.49 -27.14 -17.92
CA HIS A 51 -23.59 -26.44 -17.24
C HIS A 51 -24.41 -27.34 -16.31
N GLY A 52 -23.97 -28.59 -16.10
CA GLY A 52 -24.66 -29.56 -15.24
C GLY A 52 -24.24 -29.53 -13.76
N HIS A 53 -23.32 -28.64 -13.37
CA HIS A 53 -22.93 -28.50 -11.98
C HIS A 53 -23.93 -27.62 -11.23
N ASN A 54 -24.36 -28.08 -10.06
CA ASN A 54 -25.11 -27.23 -9.14
C ASN A 54 -24.13 -26.18 -8.60
N ASN A 55 -24.44 -24.90 -8.79
CA ASN A 55 -23.64 -23.82 -8.21
C ASN A 55 -23.85 -23.81 -6.69
N ASP A 56 -22.76 -23.81 -5.92
CA ASP A 56 -22.76 -23.48 -4.48
C ASP A 56 -22.87 -21.96 -4.29
N ALA A 57 -23.84 -21.37 -5.01
CA ALA A 57 -24.17 -19.96 -4.90
C ALA A 57 -25.34 -19.83 -3.92
N PRO A 58 -25.39 -18.75 -3.14
CA PRO A 58 -26.55 -18.48 -2.29
C PRO A 58 -27.81 -18.36 -3.15
N GLU A 59 -28.90 -18.93 -2.66
CA GLU A 59 -30.21 -18.79 -3.28
C GLU A 59 -30.56 -17.29 -3.39
N TRP A 60 -31.09 -16.89 -4.56
CA TRP A 60 -31.42 -15.50 -4.80
C TRP A 60 -32.58 -15.06 -3.91
N ASP A 61 -32.37 -14.02 -3.12
CA ASP A 61 -33.28 -13.48 -2.09
C ASP A 61 -34.47 -12.69 -2.69
N GLY A 62 -34.60 -12.61 -4.02
CA GLY A 62 -35.67 -11.86 -4.71
C GLY A 62 -35.52 -10.33 -4.71
N ASP A 63 -34.64 -9.78 -3.87
CA ASP A 63 -34.38 -8.35 -3.76
C ASP A 63 -33.21 -7.94 -4.69
N PRO A 64 -33.41 -6.98 -5.62
CA PRO A 64 -32.35 -6.46 -6.48
C PRO A 64 -31.39 -5.48 -5.77
N SER A 65 -31.63 -5.14 -4.51
CA SER A 65 -30.83 -4.16 -3.77
C SER A 65 -29.46 -4.73 -3.36
N PRO A 66 -28.38 -3.92 -3.43
CA PRO A 66 -27.04 -4.39 -3.07
C PRO A 66 -26.93 -4.72 -1.56
N LYS A 67 -26.64 -5.98 -1.24
CA LYS A 67 -26.47 -6.46 0.13
C LYS A 67 -25.01 -6.35 0.57
N LEU A 68 -24.74 -5.64 1.66
CA LEU A 68 -23.40 -5.55 2.25
C LEU A 68 -23.05 -6.91 2.90
N LEU A 69 -22.14 -7.67 2.26
CA LEU A 69 -21.77 -9.01 2.73
C LEU A 69 -20.78 -8.98 3.90
N ALA A 70 -19.87 -8.01 3.91
CA ALA A 70 -18.93 -7.81 5.01
C ALA A 70 -18.42 -6.37 5.02
N SER A 71 -18.45 -5.73 6.18
CA SER A 71 -17.70 -4.50 6.44
C SER A 71 -16.33 -4.88 7.01
N ARG A 72 -15.28 -4.75 6.20
CA ARG A 72 -13.90 -4.88 6.71
C ARG A 72 -13.60 -3.69 7.61
N LYS A 73 -13.58 -3.90 8.93
CA LYS A 73 -12.97 -2.94 9.84
C LYS A 73 -11.49 -2.85 9.48
N LEU A 74 -11.06 -1.71 8.94
CA LEU A 74 -9.64 -1.39 8.88
C LEU A 74 -9.16 -1.29 10.33
N LEU A 75 -8.25 -2.17 10.72
CA LEU A 75 -7.56 -2.11 12.01
C LEU A 75 -6.98 -0.70 12.17
N ASP A 76 -7.30 -0.07 13.31
CA ASP A 76 -6.78 1.20 13.82
C ASP A 76 -5.98 2.04 12.82
N GLN A 77 -6.69 2.84 12.02
CA GLN A 77 -6.09 4.08 11.55
C GLN A 77 -5.84 4.91 12.82
N LYS A 78 -4.57 4.91 13.26
CA LYS A 78 -4.02 5.81 14.28
C LYS A 78 -4.77 7.15 14.18
N PRO A 79 -5.38 7.65 15.27
CA PRO A 79 -6.30 8.78 15.18
C PRO A 79 -5.61 9.87 14.38
N VAL A 80 -6.26 10.31 13.29
CA VAL A 80 -5.80 11.38 12.43
C VAL A 80 -5.59 12.57 13.34
N THR A 81 -4.35 12.71 13.81
CA THR A 81 -3.99 13.85 14.62
C THR A 81 -4.19 15.02 13.68
N GLN A 82 -4.95 16.03 14.11
CA GLN A 82 -5.18 17.19 13.28
C GLN A 82 -3.83 17.84 13.03
N ILE A 83 -3.30 17.66 11.82
CA ILE A 83 -2.05 18.25 11.38
C ILE A 83 -2.41 19.60 10.77
N GLU A 84 -2.14 20.68 11.50
CA GLU A 84 -2.29 22.03 11.01
C GLU A 84 -1.04 22.45 10.24
N PRO A 85 -1.14 22.74 8.93
CA PRO A 85 0.00 23.22 8.17
C PRO A 85 0.33 24.65 8.59
N ILE A 86 1.61 24.90 8.87
CA ILE A 86 2.10 26.24 9.20
C ILE A 86 2.13 27.08 7.92
N LYS A 87 1.15 27.98 7.77
CA LYS A 87 1.05 28.89 6.61
C LYS A 87 1.85 30.18 6.79
N THR A 88 1.98 30.63 8.03
CA THR A 88 2.60 31.93 8.36
C THR A 88 3.98 31.69 8.93
N TYR A 89 5.01 32.12 8.20
CA TYR A 89 6.38 32.15 8.67
C TYR A 89 7.10 33.35 8.05
N SER A 90 8.20 33.76 8.68
CA SER A 90 9.10 34.78 8.16
C SER A 90 10.50 34.21 8.14
N TRP A 91 11.35 34.65 7.22
CA TRP A 91 12.72 34.19 7.15
C TRP A 91 13.66 35.37 6.96
N ALA A 92 14.90 35.19 7.38
CA ALA A 92 15.96 36.17 7.21
C ALA A 92 17.22 35.45 6.76
N ASP A 93 17.84 36.01 5.74
CA ASP A 93 19.17 35.62 5.30
C ASP A 93 20.22 36.25 6.23
N ALA A 94 21.15 35.43 6.69
CA ALA A 94 22.45 35.89 7.18
C ALA A 94 23.52 35.18 6.34
N ASP A 95 24.71 35.76 6.26
CA ASP A 95 25.75 35.38 5.28
C ASP A 95 25.85 33.85 5.10
N SER A 96 26.22 33.13 6.17
CA SER A 96 26.38 31.67 6.16
C SER A 96 25.20 30.88 6.74
N LYS A 97 24.11 31.55 7.16
CA LYS A 97 22.99 30.91 7.89
C LYS A 97 21.65 31.54 7.55
N VAL A 98 20.63 30.71 7.34
CA VAL A 98 19.26 31.18 7.14
C VAL A 98 18.47 30.98 8.44
N LYS A 99 17.75 32.01 8.90
CA LYS A 99 16.90 31.93 10.09
C LYS A 99 15.44 32.02 9.68
N ILE A 100 14.65 31.04 10.11
CA ILE A 100 13.21 30.97 9.87
C ILE A 100 12.53 31.18 11.21
N TYR A 101 11.69 32.21 11.26
CA TYR A 101 10.87 32.62 12.38
C TYR A 101 9.44 32.16 12.15
N ILE A 102 8.94 31.32 13.04
CA ILE A 102 7.59 30.78 12.95
C ILE A 102 6.84 31.28 14.18
N PRO A 103 5.91 32.25 14.02
CA PRO A 103 5.07 32.71 15.12
C PRO A 103 4.07 31.60 15.44
N LEU A 104 4.15 31.06 16.64
CA LEU A 104 3.27 30.01 17.14
C LEU A 104 3.01 30.32 18.62
N ASP A 105 1.76 30.62 18.93
CA ASP A 105 1.31 30.85 20.29
C ASP A 105 1.10 29.50 21.00
N ASN A 106 1.36 29.48 22.30
CA ASN A 106 1.07 28.36 23.19
C ASN A 106 1.91 27.08 23.01
N ILE A 107 3.13 27.10 22.48
CA ILE A 107 3.96 25.87 22.36
C ILE A 107 4.33 25.25 23.73
N GLY A 108 4.13 25.98 24.83
CA GLY A 108 4.53 25.53 26.17
C GLY A 108 6.05 25.48 26.30
N ALA A 109 6.54 25.07 27.47
CA ALA A 109 7.97 24.97 27.77
C ALA A 109 8.72 24.14 26.71
N PRO A 110 10.02 24.41 26.47
CA PRO A 110 10.83 23.72 25.48
C PRO A 110 11.12 22.29 25.94
N ASP A 111 10.15 21.39 25.80
CA ASP A 111 10.41 19.97 25.80
C ASP A 111 10.86 19.61 24.38
N GLU A 112 12.16 19.38 24.20
CA GLU A 112 12.74 18.96 22.92
C GLU A 112 12.07 17.69 22.37
N GLU A 113 11.43 16.90 23.24
CA GLU A 113 10.70 15.68 22.88
C GLU A 113 9.44 15.94 22.02
N LYS A 114 8.87 17.15 22.06
CA LYS A 114 7.62 17.48 21.33
C LYS A 114 7.86 17.99 19.91
N SER A 115 9.12 18.22 19.55
CA SER A 115 9.48 18.91 18.32
C SER A 115 10.59 18.17 17.59
N ASP A 116 10.32 17.76 16.36
CA ASP A 116 11.28 17.04 15.52
C ASP A 116 11.60 17.86 14.26
N VAL A 117 12.88 17.94 13.93
CA VAL A 117 13.36 18.62 12.72
C VAL A 117 14.12 17.63 11.87
N GLN A 118 13.48 17.19 10.80
CA GLN A 118 14.11 16.38 9.77
C GLN A 118 14.61 17.31 8.68
N TRP A 119 15.90 17.24 8.38
CA TRP A 119 16.50 18.02 7.32
C TRP A 119 17.19 17.10 6.32
N THR A 120 17.26 17.55 5.08
CA THR A 120 17.94 16.91 3.97
C THR A 120 18.77 17.99 3.27
N ALA A 121 19.57 17.64 2.26
CA ALA A 121 20.40 18.61 1.54
C ALA A 121 19.57 19.81 1.02
N ASN A 122 18.37 19.58 0.49
CA ASN A 122 17.59 20.62 -0.21
C ASN A 122 16.19 20.83 0.37
N SER A 123 15.88 20.20 1.50
CA SER A 123 14.55 20.26 2.10
C SER A 123 14.63 20.18 3.61
N PHE A 124 13.64 20.74 4.30
CA PHE A 124 13.48 20.52 5.73
C PHE A 124 12.01 20.38 6.10
N THR A 125 11.76 19.59 7.13
CA THR A 125 10.45 19.35 7.72
C THR A 125 10.54 19.57 9.22
N LEU A 126 9.75 20.49 9.72
CA LEU A 126 9.56 20.75 11.14
C LEU A 126 8.21 20.17 11.55
N GLN A 127 8.22 19.31 12.56
CA GLN A 127 7.03 18.78 13.22
C GLN A 127 7.02 19.25 14.67
N VAL A 128 5.92 19.82 15.12
CA VAL A 128 5.78 20.34 16.49
C VAL A 128 4.46 19.84 17.04
N THR A 129 4.49 19.23 18.22
CA THR A 129 3.30 18.78 18.94
C THR A 129 3.03 19.74 20.08
N ASN A 130 1.86 20.37 20.08
CA ASN A 130 1.44 21.22 21.18
C ASN A 130 0.91 20.37 22.36
N SER A 131 0.84 20.99 23.54
CA SER A 131 0.21 20.42 24.75
C SER A 131 -1.29 20.17 24.60
N GLU A 132 -1.93 20.72 23.57
CA GLU A 132 -3.34 20.48 23.20
C GLU A 132 -3.50 19.46 22.06
N ASP A 133 -2.53 18.55 21.87
CA ASP A 133 -2.51 17.51 20.81
C ASP A 133 -2.57 18.04 19.35
N ALA A 134 -2.57 19.35 19.15
CA ALA A 134 -2.43 19.96 17.83
C ALA A 134 -1.02 19.71 17.29
N LYS A 135 -0.92 19.08 16.11
CA LYS A 135 0.36 18.87 15.43
C LYS A 135 0.53 19.94 14.36
N TYR A 136 1.59 20.71 14.46
CA TYR A 136 1.98 21.65 13.43
C TYR A 136 3.03 21.04 12.53
N LEU A 137 2.85 21.18 11.22
CA LEU A 137 3.81 20.72 10.22
C LEU A 137 4.20 21.87 9.30
N LEU A 138 5.50 22.12 9.19
CA LEU A 138 6.10 22.98 8.18
C LEU A 138 7.07 22.16 7.35
N ALA A 139 6.69 21.87 6.10
CA ALA A 139 7.57 21.25 5.12
C ALA A 139 7.96 22.27 4.04
N VAL A 140 9.24 22.29 3.71
CA VAL A 140 9.79 23.04 2.58
C VAL A 140 10.58 22.06 1.71
N ASP A 141 9.99 21.70 0.57
CA ASP A 141 10.49 20.64 -0.31
C ASP A 141 11.66 21.06 -1.19
N SER A 142 11.81 22.37 -1.44
CA SER A 142 12.83 22.88 -2.36
C SER A 142 13.41 24.19 -1.84
N LEU A 143 14.51 24.07 -1.09
CA LEU A 143 15.36 25.17 -0.68
C LEU A 143 16.15 25.72 -1.88
N ASN A 144 16.55 26.98 -1.79
CA ASN A 144 17.30 27.64 -2.86
C ASN A 144 18.69 27.04 -3.07
N ASP A 145 19.33 26.61 -1.97
CA ASP A 145 20.65 25.99 -1.98
C ASP A 145 20.75 24.87 -0.93
N ASN A 146 21.83 24.09 -1.00
CA ASN A 146 22.09 22.99 -0.09
C ASN A 146 22.39 23.48 1.33
N ILE A 147 22.00 22.68 2.33
CA ILE A 147 22.29 22.93 3.74
C ILE A 147 23.21 21.85 4.32
N LYS A 148 24.15 22.28 5.18
CA LYS A 148 25.09 21.40 5.91
C LYS A 148 24.57 20.96 7.28
N GLY A 149 23.59 21.69 7.82
CA GLY A 149 22.98 21.35 9.09
C GLY A 149 21.81 22.24 9.45
N ALA A 150 20.93 21.74 10.31
CA ALA A 150 19.81 22.48 10.86
C ALA A 150 19.90 22.49 12.39
N SER A 151 19.58 23.62 13.01
CA SER A 151 19.47 23.76 14.45
C SER A 151 18.17 24.48 14.77
N MET A 152 17.43 23.98 15.75
CA MET A 152 16.16 24.56 16.18
C MET A 152 16.29 25.18 17.57
N LYS A 153 15.63 26.32 17.77
CA LYS A 153 15.46 26.94 19.08
C LYS A 153 13.99 27.25 19.30
N ILE A 154 13.43 26.69 20.36
CA ILE A 154 12.05 26.92 20.76
C ILE A 154 12.00 28.07 21.77
N ARG A 155 11.03 28.96 21.57
CA ARG A 155 10.65 30.02 22.50
C ARG A 155 9.13 29.91 22.71
N PRO A 156 8.61 30.47 23.81
CA PRO A 156 7.19 30.33 24.17
C PRO A 156 6.20 30.77 23.06
N ASN A 157 6.56 31.81 22.31
CA ASN A 157 5.68 32.41 21.27
C ASN A 157 6.27 32.29 19.84
N LYS A 158 7.43 31.64 19.69
CA LYS A 158 8.07 31.51 18.37
C LYS A 158 9.06 30.36 18.30
N ILE A 159 9.11 29.72 17.15
CA ILE A 159 10.18 28.77 16.83
C ILE A 159 11.15 29.44 15.88
N ILE A 160 12.44 29.26 16.17
CA ILE A 160 13.53 29.76 15.33
C ILE A 160 14.28 28.54 14.79
N VAL A 161 14.14 28.27 13.50
CA VAL A 161 14.94 27.27 12.80
C VAL A 161 16.13 27.98 12.15
N THR A 162 17.34 27.55 12.44
CA THR A 162 18.57 28.05 11.85
C THR A 162 19.15 26.98 10.94
N LEU A 163 19.16 27.24 9.64
CA LEU A 163 19.78 26.39 8.63
C LEU A 163 21.19 26.91 8.34
N GLN A 164 22.18 26.03 8.33
CA GLN A 164 23.55 26.35 7.90
C GLN A 164 23.67 26.05 6.41
N LYS A 165 24.06 27.06 5.63
CA LYS A 165 24.24 26.90 4.19
C LYS A 165 25.49 26.09 3.90
N GLU A 166 25.48 25.35 2.80
CA GLU A 166 26.67 24.69 2.28
C GLU A 166 27.63 25.67 1.62
N LEU A 167 27.08 26.63 0.87
CA LEU A 167 27.79 27.69 0.16
C LEU A 167 27.35 29.06 0.72
N ASP A 168 28.28 30.02 0.80
CA ASP A 168 27.99 31.43 1.15
C ASP A 168 27.32 32.14 -0.03
N VAL A 169 26.14 31.66 -0.43
CA VAL A 169 25.29 32.29 -1.45
C VAL A 169 24.18 33.05 -0.74
N SER A 170 23.96 34.30 -1.12
CA SER A 170 22.83 35.09 -0.62
C SER A 170 21.52 34.54 -1.15
N TRP A 171 20.55 34.27 -0.27
CA TRP A 171 19.24 33.77 -0.68
C TRP A 171 18.29 34.95 -0.87
N HIS A 172 17.73 35.08 -2.08
CA HIS A 172 16.67 36.05 -2.38
C HIS A 172 15.28 35.50 -2.06
N ASP A 173 15.12 34.18 -2.19
CA ASP A 173 13.93 33.44 -1.80
C ASP A 173 14.33 32.23 -0.94
N LEU A 174 13.48 31.86 0.02
CA LEU A 174 13.65 30.63 0.79
C LEU A 174 13.45 29.39 -0.09
N ARG A 175 12.51 29.49 -1.03
CA ARG A 175 12.14 28.42 -1.94
C ARG A 175 12.74 28.66 -3.31
N LYS A 176 13.16 27.59 -3.98
CA LYS A 176 13.55 27.69 -5.39
C LYS A 176 12.29 27.89 -6.23
N THR A 177 12.10 29.08 -6.77
CA THR A 177 11.07 29.33 -7.79
C THR A 177 11.52 28.65 -9.09
N ALA A 178 10.69 27.76 -9.61
CA ALA A 178 10.94 27.05 -10.87
C ALA A 178 10.86 27.98 -12.09
#